data_AF-A0A6V7KBL0-F1
#
_entry.id   AF-A0A6V7KBL0-F1
#
_cell.length_a   1.000
_cell.length_b   1.000
_cell.length_c   1.000
_cell.angle_alpha   90.00
_cell.angle_beta   90.00
_cell.angle_gamma   90.00
#
_symmetry.space_group_name_H-M   'P 1'
#
loop_
_entity.id
_entity.type
_entity.pdbx_description
1 polymer ?
#
loop_
_entity_poly.entity_id
_entity_poly.type
_entity_poly.pdbx_seq_one_letter_code
_entity_poly.pdbx_strand_id
1 'polypeptide(L)' 'LNFFPVPVEEECLTDDKRRRGTCMNTYECRIKGGTSHGPCALGFGVCCV' A
#
# COMPACT_ATOMS: atom_id res chain seq x y z
N LEU A 1 -10.01 12.27 -24.22
CA LEU A 1 -8.80 12.17 -23.38
C LEU A 1 -8.86 10.83 -22.65
N ASN A 2 -7.91 9.92 -22.91
CA ASN A 2 -7.78 8.71 -22.10
C ASN A 2 -6.92 9.06 -20.88
N PHE A 3 -7.58 9.37 -19.76
CA PHE A 3 -6.92 9.36 -18.45
C PHE A 3 -6.88 7.91 -18.01
N PHE A 4 -5.85 7.18 -18.42
CA PHE A 4 -5.42 6.04 -17.62
C PHE A 4 -4.75 6.66 -16.39
N PRO A 5 -5.33 6.58 -15.18
CA PRO A 5 -4.59 6.97 -14.00
C PRO A 5 -3.35 6.08 -14.00
N VAL A 6 -2.18 6.69 -14.20
CA VAL A 6 -0.91 6.05 -13.86
C VAL A 6 -1.14 5.50 -12.46
N PRO A 7 -0.95 4.20 -12.19
CA PRO A 7 -1.11 3.69 -10.84
C PRO A 7 -0.07 4.42 -10.03
N VAL A 8 -0.50 5.47 -9.33
CA VAL A 8 0.33 6.14 -8.35
C VAL A 8 0.47 5.07 -7.30
N GLU A 9 1.61 4.38 -7.30
CA GLU A 9 1.99 3.55 -6.18
C GLU A 9 1.99 4.49 -4.98
N GLU A 10 0.90 4.47 -4.21
CA GLU A 10 0.75 5.35 -3.06
C GLU A 10 1.75 4.88 -2.02
N GLU A 11 2.86 5.59 -1.92
CA GLU A 11 3.77 5.44 -0.80
C GLU A 11 3.02 5.72 0.49
N CYS A 12 3.15 4.81 1.44
CA CYS A 12 2.58 4.92 2.76
C CYS A 12 3.68 4.75 3.81
N LEU A 13 3.43 5.29 5.00
CA LEU A 13 4.25 5.00 6.17
C LEU A 13 3.57 3.88 6.96
N THR A 14 4.38 2.98 7.49
CA THR A 14 3.93 1.99 8.45
C THR A 14 3.33 2.67 9.69
N ASP A 15 2.53 1.92 10.44
CA ASP A 15 1.88 2.37 11.68
C ASP A 15 2.88 2.90 12.73
N ASP A 16 4.08 2.33 12.76
CA ASP A 16 5.19 2.80 13.59
C ASP A 16 5.94 4.03 13.03
N LYS A 17 5.56 4.52 11.83
CA LYS A 17 6.17 5.61 11.07
C LYS A 17 7.67 5.43 10.78
N ARG A 18 8.19 4.20 10.84
CA ARG A 18 9.63 3.91 10.65
C ARG A 18 9.96 3.45 9.24
N ARG A 19 9.03 2.79 8.57
CA ARG A 19 9.26 2.19 7.24
C ARG A 19 8.29 2.78 6.24
N ARG A 20 8.75 2.92 5.00
CA ARG A 20 7.94 3.31 3.84
C ARG A 20 7.57 2.05 3.09
N GLY A 21 6.30 1.91 2.77
CA GLY A 21 5.76 0.82 1.97
C GLY A 21 4.92 1.33 0.83
N THR A 22 4.27 0.40 0.15
CA THR A 22 3.31 0.69 -0.90
C THR A 22 1.92 0.31 -0.43
N CYS A 23 0.97 1.24 -0.58
CA CYS A 23 -0.41 0.99 -0.28
C CYS A 23 -1.00 0.00 -1.28
N MET A 24 -1.38 -1.19 -0.81
CA MET A 24 -2.00 -2.21 -1.64
C MET A 24 -2.95 -3.07 -0.81
N ASN A 25 -3.65 -4.01 -1.44
CA ASN A 25 -4.51 -4.92 -0.70
C ASN A 25 -3.67 -5.95 0.10
N THR A 26 -4.25 -6.48 1.19
CA THR A 26 -3.57 -7.44 2.09
C THR A 26 -3.15 -8.73 1.38
N TYR A 27 -3.96 -9.19 0.42
CA TYR A 27 -3.74 -10.44 -0.30
C TYR A 27 -2.53 -10.34 -1.24
N GLU A 28 -2.43 -9.25 -1.99
CA GLU A 28 -1.31 -8.94 -2.87
C GLU A 28 -0.02 -8.75 -2.09
N CYS A 29 -0.08 -8.02 -0.97
CA CYS A 29 1.07 -7.88 -0.07
C CYS A 29 1.60 -9.24 0.38
N ARG A 30 0.70 -10.15 0.78
CA ARG A 30 1.05 -11.51 1.20
C ARG A 30 1.62 -12.36 0.06
N ILE A 31 1.07 -12.29 -1.15
CA ILE A 31 1.59 -13.04 -2.31
C ILE A 31 3.00 -12.57 -2.67
N LYS A 32 3.26 -11.27 -2.57
CA LYS A 32 4.58 -10.67 -2.79
C LYS A 32 5.57 -10.99 -1.66
N GLY A 33 5.13 -11.66 -0.59
CA GLY A 33 5.95 -11.99 0.57
C GLY A 33 6.23 -10.80 1.49
N GLY A 34 5.48 -9.71 1.34
CA GLY A 34 5.57 -8.52 2.18
C GLY A 34 4.79 -8.66 3.48
N THR A 35 4.98 -7.68 4.35
CA THR A 35 4.29 -7.55 5.64
C THR A 35 3.31 -6.39 5.57
N SER A 36 2.06 -6.65 5.95
CA SER A 36 1.02 -5.63 6.04
C SER A 36 1.16 -4.81 7.32
N HIS A 37 1.19 -3.48 7.18
CA HIS A 37 1.29 -2.52 8.27
C HIS A 37 0.21 -1.45 8.15
N GLY A 38 -0.67 -1.33 9.16
CA GLY A 38 -1.69 -0.28 9.24
C GLY A 38 -2.64 -0.17 8.04
N PRO A 39 -3.73 0.60 8.17
CA PRO A 39 -4.61 0.90 7.04
C PRO A 39 -4.06 2.05 6.18
N CYS A 40 -4.26 1.97 4.86
CA CYS A 40 -4.03 3.05 3.90
C CYS A 40 -5.23 3.19 2.95
N ALA A 41 -5.24 4.17 2.05
CA ALA A 41 -6.36 4.45 1.15
C ALA A 41 -7.71 4.48 1.87
N LEU A 42 -7.85 5.29 2.94
CA LEU A 42 -9.06 5.38 3.77
C LEU A 42 -9.53 4.03 4.39
N GLY A 43 -8.65 3.04 4.49
CA GLY A 43 -8.94 1.72 5.05
C GLY A 43 -9.28 0.65 4.02
N PHE A 44 -9.24 0.96 2.72
CA PHE A 44 -9.41 -0.03 1.66
C PHE A 44 -8.13 -0.84 1.36
N GLY A 45 -6.97 -0.41 1.88
CA GLY A 45 -5.69 -1.10 1.72
C GLY A 45 -4.87 -1.15 3.00
N VAL A 46 -3.70 -1.78 2.90
CA VAL A 46 -2.67 -1.83 3.95
C VAL A 46 -1.33 -1.35 3.42
N CYS A 47 -0.51 -0.78 4.30
CA CYS A 47 0.84 -0.41 3.91
C CYS A 47 1.72 -1.65 3.83
N CYS A 48 2.06 -2.09 2.63
CA CYS A 48 2.89 -3.27 2.44
C CYS A 48 4.38 -2.90 2.40
N VAL A 49 5.18 -3.53 3.23
CA VAL A 49 6.65 -3.41 3.28
C VAL A 49 7.34 -4.75 3.14
#